data_AF-A0A7V3PL83-F1
#
_entry.id   AF-A0A7V3PL83-F1
#
_cell.length_a   1.000
_cell.length_b   1.000
_cell.length_c   1.000
_cell.angle_alpha   90.00
_cell.angle_beta   90.00
_cell.angle_gamma   90.00
#
_symmetry.space_group_name_H-M   'P 1'
#
loop_
_entity.id
_entity.type
_entity.pdbx_description
1 polymer ?
#
loop_
_entity_poly.entity_id
_entity_poly.type
_entity_poly.pdbx_seq_one_letter_code
_entity_poly.pdbx_strand_id
1 'polypeptide(L)'
;MRISFLFQLSNNNISKDYRRGFASIIKNAIYKADKQLYQIYYLGKHKIKPFTFSVYFSYSPEFKDNKFIVGDKAILNVSTNDYRFASQLYNGMLSMYDISYPIFENKITLKAIKL
;
A
#
# COMPACT_ATOMS: atom_id res chain seq x y z
N MET A 1 13.62 4.82 8.49
CA MET A 1 13.21 5.53 7.26
C MET A 1 11.69 5.47 7.11
N ARG A 2 11.08 6.49 6.52
CA ARG A 2 9.66 6.50 6.15
C ARG A 2 9.57 6.79 4.66
N ILE A 3 8.67 6.11 3.94
CA ILE A 3 8.37 6.37 2.54
C ILE A 3 6.86 6.61 2.42
N SER A 4 6.46 7.66 1.72
CA SER A 4 5.07 8.02 1.47
C SER A 4 4.72 7.79 0.01
N PHE A 5 3.70 6.98 -0.23
CA PHE A 5 3.19 6.67 -1.56
C PHE A 5 1.82 7.32 -1.73
N LEU A 6 1.72 8.23 -2.70
CA LEU A 6 0.50 8.98 -2.97
C LEU A 6 -0.28 8.29 -4.08
N PHE A 7 -1.52 7.97 -3.77
CA PHE A 7 -2.41 7.19 -4.61
C PHE A 7 -3.65 8.00 -4.99
N GLN A 8 -4.10 7.78 -6.22
CA GLN A 8 -5.40 8.22 -6.72
C GLN A 8 -6.37 7.04 -6.71
N LEU A 9 -7.55 7.20 -6.12
CA LEU A 9 -8.65 6.23 -6.17
C LEU A 9 -9.57 6.53 -7.36
N SER A 10 -10.16 5.49 -7.95
CA SER A 10 -11.16 5.66 -9.03
C SER A 10 -12.54 6.01 -8.49
N ASN A 11 -12.91 5.50 -7.31
CA ASN A 11 -14.15 5.82 -6.61
C ASN A 11 -13.85 6.53 -5.29
N ASN A 12 -14.78 7.37 -4.84
CA ASN A 12 -14.67 8.13 -3.59
C ASN A 12 -14.90 7.32 -2.31
N ASN A 13 -15.20 6.02 -2.44
CA ASN A 13 -15.49 5.13 -1.34
C ASN A 13 -14.53 3.96 -1.27
N ILE A 14 -14.28 3.44 -0.08
CA ILE A 14 -13.41 2.30 0.15
C ILE A 14 -14.00 1.36 1.21
N SER A 15 -13.73 0.07 1.07
CA SER A 15 -14.14 -0.94 2.05
C SER A 15 -13.56 -0.63 3.44
N LYS A 16 -14.29 -0.95 4.51
CA LYS A 16 -13.77 -0.89 5.90
C LYS A 16 -12.49 -1.70 6.10
N ASP A 17 -12.29 -2.74 5.28
CA ASP A 17 -11.11 -3.60 5.28
C ASP A 17 -9.96 -3.08 4.40
N TYR A 18 -9.99 -1.81 4.00
CA TYR A 18 -9.00 -1.18 3.11
C TYR A 18 -7.55 -1.51 3.47
N ARG A 19 -7.22 -1.61 4.78
CA ARG A 19 -5.87 -1.93 5.26
C ARG A 19 -5.35 -3.25 4.68
N ARG A 20 -6.21 -4.26 4.49
CA ARG A 20 -5.82 -5.53 3.85
C ARG A 20 -5.45 -5.33 2.38
N GLY A 21 -6.17 -4.45 1.69
CA GLY A 21 -5.85 -4.05 0.31
C GLY A 21 -4.49 -3.36 0.20
N PHE A 22 -4.21 -2.38 1.07
CA PHE A 22 -2.89 -1.73 1.11
C PHE A 22 -1.76 -2.70 1.52
N ALA A 23 -2.03 -3.64 2.43
CA ALA A 23 -1.07 -4.70 2.76
C ALA A 23 -0.79 -5.61 1.54
N SER A 24 -1.81 -5.89 0.71
CA SER A 24 -1.63 -6.63 -0.55
C SER A 24 -0.75 -5.88 -1.54
N ILE A 25 -0.92 -4.55 -1.65
CA ILE A 25 -0.07 -3.70 -2.50
C ILE A 25 1.40 -3.78 -2.06
N ILE A 26 1.67 -3.62 -0.76
CA ILE A 26 3.03 -3.76 -0.20
C ILE A 26 3.60 -5.14 -0.52
N LYS A 27 2.83 -6.21 -0.27
CA LYS A 27 3.23 -7.58 -0.56
C LYS A 27 3.56 -7.78 -2.05
N ASN A 28 2.74 -7.22 -2.95
CA ASN A 28 2.94 -7.32 -4.40
C ASN A 28 4.16 -6.52 -4.87
N ALA A 29 4.42 -5.34 -4.29
CA ALA A 29 5.62 -4.56 -4.56
C ALA A 29 6.89 -5.36 -4.21
N ILE A 30 6.93 -5.96 -3.02
CA ILE A 30 8.05 -6.83 -2.63
C ILE A 30 8.17 -8.03 -3.58
N TYR A 31 7.06 -8.67 -3.95
CA TYR A 31 7.08 -9.77 -4.93
C TYR A 31 7.65 -9.35 -6.28
N LYS A 32 7.37 -8.13 -6.76
CA LYS A 32 7.89 -7.63 -8.03
C LYS A 32 9.39 -7.30 -7.96
N ALA A 33 9.86 -6.78 -6.83
CA ALA A 33 11.25 -6.34 -6.67
C ALA A 33 12.22 -7.48 -6.31
N ASP A 34 11.87 -8.32 -5.33
CA ASP A 34 12.77 -9.34 -4.79
C ASP A 34 11.98 -10.59 -4.38
N LYS A 35 12.04 -11.62 -5.23
CA LYS A 35 11.37 -12.91 -4.97
C LYS A 35 11.91 -13.60 -3.73
N GLN A 36 13.20 -13.49 -3.43
CA GLN A 36 13.78 -14.11 -2.24
C GLN A 36 13.27 -13.42 -0.98
N LEU A 37 13.24 -12.09 -0.96
CA LEU A 37 12.70 -11.31 0.15
C LEU A 37 11.20 -11.59 0.36
N TYR A 38 10.44 -11.73 -0.74
CA TYR A 38 9.05 -12.17 -0.68
C TYR A 38 8.92 -13.54 -0.01
N GLN A 39 9.73 -14.53 -0.42
CA GLN A 39 9.72 -15.85 0.19
C GLN A 39 10.07 -15.78 1.68
N ILE A 40 11.07 -14.96 2.04
CA ILE A 40 11.47 -14.74 3.43
C ILE A 40 10.29 -14.24 4.27
N TYR A 41 9.51 -13.25 3.84
CA TYR A 41 8.46 -12.66 4.70
C TYR A 41 7.07 -13.26 4.54
N TYR A 42 6.78 -13.92 3.43
CA TYR A 42 5.41 -14.31 3.06
C TYR A 42 5.23 -15.80 2.73
N LEU A 43 6.30 -16.61 2.64
CA LEU A 43 6.19 -18.07 2.56
C LEU A 43 6.60 -18.72 3.90
N GLY A 44 5.85 -19.75 4.30
CA GLY A 44 6.08 -20.52 5.52
C GLY A 44 5.36 -19.98 6.76
N LYS A 45 5.93 -20.24 7.94
CA LYS A 45 5.36 -19.88 9.25
C LYS A 45 5.19 -18.36 9.42
N HIS A 46 4.36 -17.95 10.37
CA HIS A 46 4.15 -16.54 10.71
C HIS A 46 5.47 -15.84 11.07
N LYS A 47 5.96 -14.97 10.17
CA LYS A 47 7.13 -14.12 10.40
C LYS A 47 6.72 -12.68 10.67
N ILE A 48 7.47 -12.03 11.54
CA ILE A 48 7.36 -10.59 11.79
C ILE A 48 7.90 -9.85 10.56
N LYS A 49 7.18 -8.84 10.09
CA LYS A 49 7.58 -8.01 8.96
C LYS A 49 8.30 -6.78 9.52
N PRO A 50 9.42 -6.32 8.93
CA PRO A 50 10.23 -5.24 9.51
C PRO A 50 9.64 -3.85 9.18
N PHE A 51 8.32 -3.71 9.15
CA PHE A 51 7.67 -2.45 8.82
C PHE A 51 6.34 -2.29 9.56
N THR A 52 5.93 -1.04 9.70
CA THR A 52 4.56 -0.66 10.01
C THR A 52 4.05 0.29 8.92
N PHE A 53 2.74 0.42 8.79
CA PHE A 53 2.16 1.36 7.83
C PHE A 53 0.89 2.02 8.36
N SER A 54 0.62 3.21 7.84
CA SER A 54 -0.64 3.91 8.00
C SER A 54 -1.16 4.35 6.64
N VAL A 55 -2.48 4.52 6.55
CA VAL A 55 -3.14 5.09 5.37
C VAL A 55 -3.86 6.35 5.83
N TYR A 56 -3.57 7.45 5.16
CA TYR A 56 -4.22 8.73 5.38
C TYR A 56 -5.10 9.06 4.18
N PHE A 57 -6.33 9.49 4.45
CA PHE A 57 -7.26 10.00 3.44
C PHE A 57 -7.41 11.50 3.66
N SER A 58 -7.35 12.29 2.59
CA SER A 58 -7.35 13.76 2.69
C SER A 58 -8.74 14.36 2.91
N TYR A 59 -9.79 13.57 2.74
CA TYR A 59 -11.18 13.95 2.99
C TYR A 59 -11.62 13.48 4.38
N SER A 60 -12.47 14.25 5.06
CA SER A 60 -13.04 13.87 6.36
C SER A 60 -13.88 12.59 6.22
N PRO A 61 -13.43 11.43 6.73
CA PRO A 61 -14.07 10.18 6.38
C PRO A 61 -15.47 10.07 6.98
N GLU A 62 -16.47 9.84 6.14
CA GLU A 62 -17.82 9.47 6.58
C GLU A 62 -18.00 7.95 6.45
N PHE A 63 -18.64 7.31 7.43
CA PHE A 63 -18.95 5.89 7.36
C PHE A 63 -20.43 5.69 6.99
N LYS A 64 -20.67 5.03 5.85
CA LYS A 64 -22.02 4.77 5.34
C LYS A 64 -22.04 3.43 4.59
N ASP A 65 -23.08 2.63 4.80
CA ASP A 65 -23.30 1.36 4.08
C ASP A 65 -22.09 0.41 4.08
N ASN A 66 -21.42 0.25 5.23
CA ASN A 66 -20.19 -0.54 5.42
C ASN A 66 -18.96 -0.06 4.61
N LYS A 67 -18.99 1.17 4.09
CA LYS A 67 -17.90 1.81 3.34
C LYS A 67 -17.51 3.13 3.98
N PHE A 68 -16.26 3.53 3.80
CA PHE A 68 -15.79 4.87 4.12
C PHE A 68 -15.81 5.74 2.87
N ILE A 69 -16.40 6.92 2.94
CA ILE A 69 -16.29 7.97 1.92
C ILE A 69 -15.01 8.74 2.23
N VAL A 70 -14.00 8.63 1.37
CA VAL A 70 -12.62 9.06 1.64
C VAL A 70 -12.06 10.04 0.60
N GLY A 71 -12.89 10.46 -0.35
CA GLY A 71 -12.45 11.22 -1.51
C GLY A 71 -11.61 10.37 -2.46
N ASP A 72 -10.78 11.02 -3.27
CA ASP A 72 -10.07 10.40 -4.38
C ASP A 72 -8.56 10.23 -4.13
N LYS A 73 -8.07 10.59 -2.95
CA LYS A 73 -6.64 10.56 -2.59
C LYS A 73 -6.39 9.73 -1.34
N ALA A 74 -5.40 8.85 -1.42
CA ALA A 74 -4.85 8.12 -0.28
C ALA A 74 -3.34 8.27 -0.21
N ILE A 75 -2.80 8.37 1.01
CA ILE A 75 -1.37 8.39 1.27
C ILE A 75 -1.03 7.18 2.12
N LEU A 76 -0.26 6.26 1.55
CA LEU A 76 0.29 5.12 2.27
C LEU A 76 1.66 5.51 2.83
N ASN A 77 1.77 5.60 4.14
CA ASN A 77 3.04 5.84 4.82
C ASN A 77 3.59 4.50 5.33
N VAL A 78 4.76 4.10 4.86
CA VAL A 78 5.45 2.89 5.33
C VAL A 78 6.70 3.29 6.10
N SER A 79 6.85 2.81 7.33
CA SER A 79 8.00 3.08 8.18
C SER A 79 8.73 1.78 8.51
N THR A 80 10.06 1.78 8.40
CA THR A 80 10.93 0.61 8.57
C THR A 80 12.32 1.04 9.04
N ASN A 81 13.01 0.16 9.76
CA ASN A 81 14.43 0.26 10.08
C ASN A 81 15.30 -0.67 9.21
N ASP A 82 14.70 -1.46 8.31
CA ASP A 82 15.39 -2.39 7.42
C ASP A 82 15.60 -1.73 6.05
N TYR A 83 16.87 -1.40 5.76
CA TYR A 83 17.25 -0.74 4.51
C TYR A 83 17.01 -1.60 3.27
N ARG A 84 17.14 -2.94 3.37
CA ARG A 84 16.86 -3.84 2.26
C ARG A 84 15.38 -3.90 1.98
N PHE A 85 14.55 -4.02 3.02
CA PHE A 85 13.09 -3.96 2.84
C PHE A 85 12.67 -2.65 2.18
N ALA A 86 13.22 -1.52 2.64
CA ALA A 86 12.84 -0.22 2.14
C ALA A 86 13.24 0.01 0.68
N SER A 87 14.45 -0.40 0.28
CA SER A 87 14.91 -0.27 -1.11
C SER A 87 14.08 -1.16 -2.06
N GLN A 88 13.79 -2.40 -1.65
CA GLN A 88 12.95 -3.29 -2.46
C GLN A 88 11.50 -2.83 -2.52
N LEU A 89 10.96 -2.26 -1.43
CA LEU A 89 9.64 -1.64 -1.46
C LEU A 89 9.59 -0.48 -2.46
N TYR A 90 10.57 0.41 -2.44
CA TYR A 90 10.65 1.53 -3.39
C TYR A 90 10.68 1.03 -4.84
N ASN A 91 11.59 0.10 -5.17
CA ASN A 91 11.73 -0.46 -6.51
C ASN A 91 10.45 -1.17 -6.98
N GLY A 92 9.82 -1.93 -6.08
CA GLY A 92 8.58 -2.63 -6.35
C GLY A 92 7.43 -1.68 -6.65
N MET A 93 7.29 -0.62 -5.86
CA MET A 93 6.28 0.41 -6.06
C MET A 93 6.54 1.22 -7.33
N LEU A 94 7.80 1.52 -7.65
CA LEU A 94 8.20 2.19 -8.90
C LEU A 94 7.79 1.36 -10.13
N SER A 95 7.94 0.03 -10.07
CA SER A 95 7.48 -0.86 -11.16
C SER A 95 5.95 -0.92 -11.33
N MET A 96 5.20 -0.35 -10.37
CA MET A 96 3.75 -0.23 -10.36
C MET A 96 3.29 1.23 -10.57
N TYR A 97 4.22 2.15 -10.84
CA TYR A 97 3.92 3.56 -11.04
C TYR A 97 2.96 3.77 -12.21
N ASP A 98 1.91 4.57 -12.00
CA ASP A 98 0.85 4.84 -12.95
C ASP A 98 0.05 3.61 -13.45
N ILE A 99 0.24 2.44 -12.83
CA ILE A 99 -0.52 1.23 -13.13
C ILE A 99 -1.71 1.13 -12.18
N SER A 100 -2.91 0.94 -12.75
CA SER A 100 -4.12 0.72 -11.97
C SER A 100 -4.10 -0.65 -11.28
N TYR A 101 -4.32 -0.67 -9.97
CA TYR A 101 -4.38 -1.87 -9.15
C TYR A 101 -5.77 -2.02 -8.51
N PRO A 102 -6.41 -3.20 -8.60
CA PRO A 102 -7.70 -3.43 -7.96
C PRO A 102 -7.56 -3.51 -6.44
N ILE A 103 -8.42 -2.81 -5.71
CA ILE A 103 -8.54 -2.85 -4.26
C ILE A 103 -10.02 -3.04 -3.88
N PHE A 104 -10.42 -4.30 -3.67
CA PHE A 104 -11.82 -4.69 -3.52
C PHE A 104 -12.66 -4.22 -4.73
N GLU A 105 -13.72 -3.45 -4.49
CA GLU A 105 -14.61 -2.87 -5.51
C GLU A 105 -14.10 -1.52 -6.07
N ASN A 106 -12.89 -1.10 -5.70
CA ASN A 106 -12.28 0.13 -6.18
C ASN A 106 -10.98 -0.18 -6.93
N LYS A 107 -10.41 0.83 -7.59
CA LYS A 107 -9.09 0.78 -8.21
C LYS A 107 -8.25 1.92 -7.67
N ILE A 108 -6.95 1.69 -7.58
CA ILE A 108 -6.00 2.66 -7.05
C ILE A 108 -4.77 2.72 -7.95
N THR A 109 -4.25 3.93 -8.18
CA THR A 109 -3.10 4.18 -9.05
C THR A 109 -2.05 4.99 -8.30
N LEU A 110 -0.81 4.52 -8.30
CA LEU A 110 0.31 5.25 -7.70
C LEU A 110 0.67 6.47 -8.55
N LYS A 111 0.69 7.66 -7.95
CA LYS A 111 0.94 8.93 -8.64
C LYS A 111 2.19 9.67 -8.17
N ALA A 112 2.67 9.40 -6.95
CA ALA A 112 3.94 9.95 -6.49
C ALA A 112 4.55 9.10 -5.37
N ILE A 113 5.87 9.19 -5.23
CA ILE A 113 6.64 8.60 -4.14
C ILE A 113 7.43 9.73 -3.47
N LYS A 114 7.39 9.83 -2.15
CA LYS A 114 8.13 10.81 -1.35
C LYS A 114 8.93 10.07 -0.28
N LEU A 115 10.20 10.45 -0.10
CA LEU A 115 11.12 9.92 0.91
C LEU A 115 11.18 10.85 2.13
#